data_AF-A0A2M7R2S7-F1
#
_entry.id   AF-A0A2M7R2S7-F1
#
_cell.length_a   1.000
_cell.length_b   1.000
_cell.length_c   1.000
_cell.angle_alpha   90.00
_cell.angle_beta   90.00
_cell.angle_gamma   90.00
#
_symmetry.space_group_name_H-M   'P 1'
#
loop_
_entity.id
_entity.type
_entity.pdbx_description
1 polymer ?
#
loop_
_entity_poly.entity_id
_entity_poly.type
_entity_poly.pdbx_seq_one_letter_code
_entity_poly.pdbx_strand_id
1 'polypeptide(L)'
;MTNSTLKFVLAASLILNISILATAGYVYYKQSDYWVSPCGVKIKKDRFLFEELSLRPEQLKTMKERAMDFRTEIDRRRKEITGKRMEMLNLMRADIPDSRAIDTTISDISGKQEEMQRVVAMHILKEKATLDKDQQKKFLDLIENAMTKKGG
;
A
#
# COMPACT_ATOMS: atom_id res chain seq x y z
N MET A 1 -25.86 44.96 1.93
CA MET A 1 -24.49 44.48 2.16
C MET A 1 -23.54 45.48 1.52
N THR A 2 -22.59 46.07 2.26
CA THR A 2 -21.69 47.08 1.67
C THR A 2 -20.58 46.39 0.86
N ASN A 3 -20.05 47.10 -0.14
CA ASN A 3 -19.01 46.58 -1.04
C ASN A 3 -17.76 46.12 -0.27
N SER A 4 -17.48 46.75 0.88
CA SER A 4 -16.40 46.35 1.79
C SER A 4 -16.65 44.97 2.41
N THR A 5 -17.84 44.73 2.97
CA THR A 5 -18.20 43.44 3.57
C THR A 5 -18.18 42.30 2.54
N LEU A 6 -18.64 42.54 1.31
CA LEU A 6 -18.58 41.54 0.23
C LEU A 6 -17.13 41.17 -0.14
N LYS A 7 -16.24 42.17 -0.26
CA LYS A 7 -14.80 41.94 -0.51
C LYS A 7 -14.14 41.15 0.61
N PHE A 8 -14.47 41.44 1.87
CA PHE A 8 -13.96 40.70 3.02
C PHE A 8 -14.42 39.24 3.02
N VAL A 9 -15.71 38.98 2.77
CA VAL A 9 -16.26 37.60 2.70
C VAL A 9 -15.62 36.82 1.55
N LEU A 10 -15.43 37.44 0.38
CA LEU A 10 -14.75 36.81 -0.75
C LEU A 10 -13.29 36.49 -0.44
N ALA A 11 -12.55 37.43 0.15
CA ALA A 11 -11.16 37.22 0.54
C ALA A 11 -11.03 36.09 1.59
N ALA A 12 -11.90 36.07 2.59
CA ALA A 12 -11.95 35.02 3.61
C ALA A 12 -12.26 33.64 3.00
N SER A 13 -13.23 33.57 2.08
CA SER A 13 -13.57 32.35 1.35
C SER A 13 -12.40 31.83 0.51
N LEU A 14 -11.68 32.73 -0.18
CA LEU A 14 -10.53 32.35 -0.98
C LEU A 14 -9.39 31.79 -0.13
N ILE A 15 -9.08 32.45 1.00
CA ILE A 15 -8.06 31.98 1.95
C ILE A 15 -8.44 30.59 2.48
N LEU A 16 -9.70 30.38 2.87
CA LEU A 16 -10.19 29.09 3.36
C LEU A 16 -9.98 27.98 2.32
N ASN A 17 -10.34 28.23 1.06
CA ASN A 17 -10.17 27.24 -0.02
C ASN A 17 -8.70 26.92 -0.29
N ILE A 18 -7.82 27.94 -0.29
CA ILE A 18 -6.37 27.75 -0.44
C ILE A 18 -5.82 26.94 0.74
N SER A 19 -6.23 27.22 1.97
CA SER A 19 -5.81 26.48 3.15
C SER A 19 -6.25 25.01 3.11
N ILE A 20 -7.47 24.73 2.64
CA ILE A 20 -7.97 23.36 2.45
C ILE A 20 -7.13 22.63 1.40
N LEU A 21 -6.87 23.25 0.24
CA LEU A 21 -6.05 22.67 -0.82
C LEU A 21 -4.60 22.44 -0.38
N ALA A 22 -4.01 23.41 0.33
CA ALA A 22 -2.65 23.29 0.87
C ALA A 22 -2.56 22.17 1.91
N THR A 23 -3.56 22.07 2.80
CA THR A 23 -3.60 21.01 3.83
C THR A 23 -3.81 19.63 3.19
N ALA A 24 -4.77 19.50 2.26
CA ALA A 24 -5.02 18.25 1.54
C ALA A 24 -3.80 17.84 0.69
N GLY A 25 -3.17 18.79 -0.01
CA GLY A 25 -1.94 18.59 -0.76
C GLY A 25 -0.78 18.16 0.14
N TYR A 26 -0.62 18.80 1.31
CA TYR A 26 0.41 18.44 2.29
C TYR A 26 0.17 17.04 2.89
N VAL A 27 -1.07 16.71 3.25
CA VAL A 27 -1.44 15.37 3.75
C VAL A 27 -1.22 14.31 2.67
N TYR A 28 -1.63 14.57 1.43
CA TYR A 28 -1.41 13.67 0.29
C TYR A 28 0.09 13.46 0.02
N TYR A 29 0.89 14.52 0.05
CA TYR A 29 2.33 14.47 -0.10
C TYR A 29 2.98 13.65 1.03
N LYS A 30 2.65 13.90 2.30
CA LYS A 30 3.21 13.15 3.42
C LYS A 30 2.76 11.69 3.48
N GLN A 31 1.55 11.41 3.01
CA GLN A 31 1.03 10.05 2.89
C GLN A 31 1.70 9.28 1.73
N SER A 32 2.25 10.00 0.74
CA SER A 32 3.09 9.43 -0.32
C SER A 32 4.42 8.88 0.21
N ASP A 33 4.93 9.31 1.36
CA ASP A 33 6.25 8.87 1.85
C ASP A 33 6.26 7.42 2.37
N TYR A 34 5.09 6.81 2.53
CA TYR A 34 4.96 5.48 3.11
C TYR A 34 4.44 4.47 2.09
N TRP A 35 4.91 3.23 2.25
CA TRP A 35 4.40 2.06 1.59
C TRP A 35 3.83 1.09 2.64
N VAL A 36 2.71 0.45 2.33
CA VAL A 36 2.11 -0.55 3.22
C VAL A 36 2.62 -1.93 2.77
N SER A 37 3.29 -2.66 3.65
CA SER A 37 3.78 -4.01 3.32
C SER A 37 2.64 -5.02 3.14
N PRO A 38 2.88 -6.18 2.48
CA PRO A 38 1.92 -7.28 2.46
C PRO A 38 1.44 -7.69 3.85
N CYS A 39 2.30 -7.58 4.87
CA CYS A 39 1.96 -7.82 6.28
C CYS A 39 1.09 -6.70 6.90
N GLY A 40 0.84 -5.60 6.18
CA GLY A 40 0.01 -4.49 6.64
C GLY A 40 0.75 -3.44 7.48
N VAL A 41 2.08 -3.46 7.50
CA VAL A 41 2.90 -2.49 8.22
C VAL A 41 3.22 -1.29 7.33
N LYS A 42 3.10 -0.07 7.87
CA LYS A 42 3.54 1.14 7.17
C LYS A 42 5.06 1.27 7.30
N ILE A 43 5.75 1.31 6.17
CA ILE A 43 7.21 1.44 6.07
C ILE A 43 7.49 2.69 5.23
N LYS A 44 8.46 3.51 5.62
CA LYS A 44 8.90 4.61 4.75
C LYS A 44 9.45 4.06 3.43
N LYS A 45 9.17 4.72 2.30
CA LYS A 45 9.56 4.22 0.97
C LYS A 45 11.07 4.07 0.79
N ASP A 46 11.87 4.86 1.49
CA ASP A 46 13.34 4.80 1.48
C ASP A 46 13.94 3.69 2.36
N ARG A 47 13.14 3.06 3.23
CA ARG A 47 13.58 2.01 4.15
C ARG A 47 13.13 0.63 3.73
N PHE A 48 13.92 -0.38 4.07
CA PHE A 48 13.57 -1.78 3.83
C PHE A 48 13.77 -2.63 5.09
N LEU A 49 12.93 -3.65 5.26
CA LEU A 49 12.96 -4.53 6.44
C LEU A 49 14.31 -5.24 6.60
N PHE A 50 14.94 -5.61 5.48
CA PHE A 50 16.21 -6.34 5.48
C PHE A 50 17.44 -5.48 5.77
N GLU A 51 17.31 -4.15 5.94
CA GLU A 51 18.46 -3.29 6.26
C GLU A 51 19.07 -3.62 7.63
N GLU A 52 18.32 -4.31 8.50
CA GLU A 52 18.80 -4.79 9.80
C GLU A 52 19.66 -6.07 9.71
N LEU A 53 19.80 -6.70 8.53
CA LEU A 53 20.47 -7.99 8.37
C LEU A 53 22.00 -7.92 8.30
N SER A 54 22.62 -6.76 8.55
CA SER A 54 24.07 -6.56 8.45
C SER A 54 24.63 -7.09 7.11
N LEU A 55 23.95 -6.76 6.02
CA LEU A 55 24.27 -7.26 4.67
C LEU A 55 25.58 -6.66 4.16
N ARG A 56 26.29 -7.43 3.33
CA ARG A 56 27.38 -6.87 2.52
C ARG A 56 26.83 -5.81 1.55
N PRO A 57 27.59 -4.76 1.19
CA PRO A 57 27.11 -3.68 0.32
C PRO A 57 26.49 -4.17 -1.00
N GLU A 58 27.06 -5.21 -1.59
CA GLU A 58 26.64 -5.80 -2.86
C GLU A 58 25.31 -6.55 -2.68
N GLN A 59 25.19 -7.33 -1.60
CA GLN A 59 23.93 -8.00 -1.24
C GLN A 59 22.83 -6.96 -0.99
N LEU A 60 23.13 -5.91 -0.24
CA LEU A 60 22.18 -4.83 0.07
C LEU A 60 21.68 -4.16 -1.21
N LYS A 61 22.58 -3.82 -2.14
CA LYS A 61 22.22 -3.19 -3.41
C LYS A 61 21.25 -4.07 -4.20
N THR A 62 21.59 -5.34 -4.40
CA THR A 62 20.73 -6.26 -5.17
C THR A 62 19.37 -6.49 -4.49
N MET A 63 19.34 -6.61 -3.16
CA MET A 63 18.09 -6.74 -2.41
C MET A 63 17.20 -5.48 -2.54
N LYS A 64 17.79 -4.28 -2.55
CA LYS A 64 17.04 -3.02 -2.77
C LYS A 64 16.40 -2.97 -4.15
N GLU A 65 17.15 -3.31 -5.19
CA GLU A 65 16.63 -3.36 -6.57
C GLU A 65 15.45 -4.32 -6.67
N ARG A 66 15.61 -5.57 -6.21
CA ARG A 66 14.53 -6.58 -6.21
C ARG A 66 13.33 -6.17 -5.37
N ALA A 67 13.55 -5.48 -4.26
CA ALA A 67 12.48 -5.02 -3.39
C ALA A 67 11.66 -3.89 -4.03
N MET A 68 12.26 -3.03 -4.85
CA MET A 68 11.52 -2.02 -5.61
C MET A 68 10.58 -2.64 -6.64
N ASP A 69 11.06 -3.64 -7.38
CA ASP A 69 10.25 -4.39 -8.34
C ASP A 69 9.09 -5.10 -7.63
N PHE A 70 9.38 -5.75 -6.49
CA PHE A 70 8.38 -6.41 -5.68
C PHE A 70 7.30 -5.44 -5.16
N ARG A 71 7.70 -4.26 -4.64
CA ARG A 71 6.75 -3.24 -4.18
C ARG A 71 5.82 -2.80 -5.30
N THR A 72 6.40 -2.53 -6.48
CA THR A 72 5.64 -2.13 -7.67
C THR A 72 4.61 -3.18 -8.06
N GLU A 73 5.01 -4.45 -8.05
CA GLU A 73 4.13 -5.57 -8.39
C GLU A 73 3.00 -5.76 -7.36
N ILE A 74 3.30 -5.64 -6.07
CA ILE A 74 2.28 -5.70 -5.00
C ILE A 74 1.29 -4.55 -5.13
N ASP A 75 1.76 -3.33 -5.40
CA ASP A 75 0.88 -2.17 -5.57
C ASP A 75 0.00 -2.29 -6.81
N ARG A 76 0.53 -2.81 -7.92
CA ARG A 76 -0.24 -3.13 -9.12
C ARG A 76 -1.38 -4.10 -8.81
N ARG A 77 -1.07 -5.23 -8.15
CA ARG A 77 -2.07 -6.24 -7.78
C ARG A 77 -3.11 -5.72 -6.79
N ARG A 78 -2.72 -4.86 -5.84
CA ARG A 78 -3.67 -4.20 -4.92
C ARG A 78 -4.64 -3.27 -5.65
N LYS A 79 -4.15 -2.54 -6.66
CA LYS A 79 -5.02 -1.70 -7.49
C LYS A 79 -6.04 -2.54 -8.24
N GLU A 80 -5.65 -3.68 -8.80
CA GLU A 80 -6.60 -4.60 -9.45
C GLU A 80 -7.68 -5.11 -8.49
N ILE A 81 -7.29 -5.57 -7.29
CA ILE A 81 -8.23 -6.04 -6.27
C ILE A 81 -9.17 -4.90 -5.85
N THR A 82 -8.64 -3.69 -5.66
CA THR A 82 -9.46 -2.51 -5.34
C THR A 82 -10.45 -2.20 -6.47
N GLY A 83 -10.02 -2.28 -7.73
CA GLY A 83 -10.89 -2.11 -8.89
C GLY A 83 -12.05 -3.10 -8.90
N LYS A 84 -11.77 -4.39 -8.66
CA LYS A 84 -12.80 -5.44 -8.57
C LYS A 84 -13.74 -5.25 -7.38
N ARG A 85 -13.24 -4.77 -6.24
CA ARG A 85 -14.10 -4.40 -5.10
C ARG A 85 -15.05 -3.24 -5.42
N MET A 86 -14.59 -2.27 -6.20
CA MET A 86 -15.45 -1.18 -6.68
C MET A 86 -16.49 -1.66 -7.69
N GLU A 87 -16.13 -2.59 -8.58
CA GLU A 87 -17.07 -3.26 -9.49
C GLU A 87 -18.17 -3.98 -8.70
N MET A 88 -17.78 -4.78 -7.70
CA MET A 88 -18.71 -5.46 -6.80
C MET A 88 -19.65 -4.48 -6.08
N LEU A 89 -19.12 -3.37 -5.55
CA LEU A 89 -19.92 -2.34 -4.90
C LEU A 89 -20.93 -1.69 -5.86
N ASN A 90 -20.58 -1.53 -7.13
CA ASN A 90 -21.49 -1.00 -8.14
C ASN A 90 -22.61 -2.00 -8.47
N LEU A 91 -22.30 -3.30 -8.56
CA LEU A 91 -23.32 -4.35 -8.73
C LEU A 91 -24.32 -4.37 -7.57
N MET A 92 -23.84 -4.16 -6.33
CA MET A 92 -24.68 -4.09 -5.12
C MET A 92 -25.56 -2.84 -5.06
N ARG A 93 -25.24 -1.78 -5.81
CA ARG A 93 -26.01 -0.53 -5.86
C ARG A 93 -27.13 -0.52 -6.89
N ALA A 94 -27.21 -1.53 -7.76
CA ALA A 94 -28.27 -1.64 -8.75
C ALA A 94 -29.64 -1.81 -8.07
N ASP A 95 -30.70 -1.28 -8.68
CA ASP A 95 -32.08 -1.41 -8.16
C ASP A 95 -32.51 -2.88 -7.98
N ILE A 96 -32.00 -3.75 -8.85
CA ILE A 96 -32.13 -5.21 -8.75
C ILE A 96 -30.73 -5.81 -8.86
N PRO A 97 -30.07 -6.14 -7.73
CA PRO A 97 -28.72 -6.69 -7.74
C PRO A 97 -28.64 -8.08 -8.40
N ASP A 98 -27.69 -8.26 -9.33
CA ASP A 98 -27.38 -9.55 -9.93
C ASP A 98 -26.45 -10.36 -9.01
N SER A 99 -27.04 -11.28 -8.25
CA SER A 99 -26.31 -12.19 -7.34
C SER A 99 -25.22 -13.01 -8.04
N ARG A 100 -25.44 -13.45 -9.29
CA ARG A 100 -24.45 -14.25 -10.03
C ARG A 100 -23.25 -13.41 -10.45
N ALA A 101 -23.48 -12.17 -10.87
CA ALA A 101 -22.40 -11.24 -11.19
C ALA A 101 -21.58 -10.89 -9.94
N ILE A 102 -22.24 -10.74 -8.78
CA ILE A 102 -21.57 -10.52 -7.49
C ILE A 102 -20.70 -11.73 -7.12
N ASP A 103 -21.23 -12.95 -7.19
CA ASP A 103 -20.47 -14.18 -6.87
C ASP A 103 -19.27 -14.39 -7.79
N THR A 104 -19.43 -14.06 -9.07
CA THR A 104 -18.32 -14.09 -10.04
C THR A 104 -17.23 -13.09 -9.64
N THR A 105 -17.63 -11.87 -9.26
CA THR A 105 -16.69 -10.83 -8.83
C THR A 105 -15.97 -11.20 -7.52
N ILE A 106 -16.66 -11.86 -6.58
CA ILE A 106 -16.06 -12.40 -5.36
C ILE A 106 -15.00 -13.44 -5.70
N SER A 107 -15.32 -14.38 -6.59
CA SER A 107 -14.39 -15.44 -7.03
C SER A 107 -13.13 -14.84 -7.70
N ASP A 108 -13.30 -13.83 -8.56
CA ASP A 108 -12.19 -13.08 -9.16
C ASP A 108 -11.30 -12.42 -8.11
N ILE A 109 -11.90 -11.78 -7.10
CA ILE A 109 -11.17 -11.13 -6.00
C ILE A 109 -10.36 -12.17 -5.22
N SER A 110 -10.99 -13.30 -4.86
CA SER A 110 -10.34 -14.39 -4.12
C SER A 110 -9.15 -14.96 -4.90
N GLY A 111 -9.30 -15.25 -6.19
CA GLY A 111 -8.19 -15.73 -7.03
C GLY A 111 -7.03 -14.74 -7.11
N LYS A 112 -7.33 -13.43 -7.23
CA LYS A 112 -6.30 -12.38 -7.21
C LYS A 112 -5.59 -12.26 -5.85
N GLN A 113 -6.32 -12.42 -4.75
CA GLN A 113 -5.75 -12.42 -3.40
C GLN A 113 -4.83 -13.62 -3.16
N GLU A 114 -5.25 -14.81 -3.59
CA GLU A 114 -4.44 -16.03 -3.52
C GLU A 114 -3.13 -15.87 -4.29
N GLU A 115 -3.20 -15.38 -5.52
CA GLU A 115 -2.01 -15.16 -6.34
C GLU A 115 -1.08 -14.10 -5.72
N MET A 116 -1.64 -13.05 -5.11
CA MET A 116 -0.82 -12.10 -4.35
C MET A 116 -0.09 -12.77 -3.19
N GLN A 117 -0.75 -13.65 -2.43
CA GLN A 117 -0.10 -14.39 -1.34
C GLN A 117 1.02 -15.31 -1.85
N ARG A 118 0.79 -15.99 -2.98
CA ARG A 118 1.81 -16.81 -3.66
C ARG A 118 3.04 -15.99 -4.05
N VAL A 119 2.85 -14.83 -4.67
CA VAL A 119 3.95 -13.92 -5.05
C VAL A 119 4.75 -13.45 -3.83
N VAL A 120 4.07 -13.11 -2.73
CA VAL A 120 4.72 -12.72 -1.47
C VAL A 120 5.57 -13.86 -0.92
N ALA A 121 5.02 -15.07 -0.83
CA ALA A 121 5.74 -16.24 -0.33
C ALA A 121 6.97 -16.56 -1.18
N MET A 122 6.82 -16.55 -2.52
CA MET A 122 7.94 -16.81 -3.43
C MET A 122 9.03 -15.74 -3.34
N HIS A 123 8.66 -14.47 -3.18
CA HIS A 123 9.64 -13.40 -2.98
C HIS A 123 10.44 -13.60 -1.69
N ILE A 124 9.78 -13.93 -0.57
CA ILE A 124 10.43 -14.22 0.70
C ILE A 124 11.44 -15.38 0.54
N LEU A 125 11.03 -16.48 -0.11
CA LEU A 125 11.92 -17.63 -0.34
C LEU A 125 13.12 -17.26 -1.23
N LYS A 126 12.90 -16.46 -2.27
CA LYS A 126 13.96 -16.00 -3.17
C LYS A 126 14.98 -15.12 -2.45
N GLU A 127 14.54 -14.17 -1.64
CA GLU A 127 15.44 -13.33 -0.84
C GLU A 127 16.21 -14.16 0.18
N LYS A 128 15.50 -15.05 0.91
CA LYS A 128 16.09 -15.97 1.88
C LYS A 128 17.21 -16.82 1.28
N ALA A 129 17.09 -17.27 0.04
CA ALA A 129 18.10 -18.08 -0.64
C ALA A 129 19.45 -17.35 -0.85
N THR A 130 19.46 -16.02 -0.80
CA THR A 130 20.68 -15.19 -0.98
C THR A 130 21.39 -14.84 0.32
N LEU A 131 20.84 -15.27 1.45
CA LEU A 131 21.30 -14.97 2.81
C LEU A 131 22.04 -16.17 3.41
N ASP A 132 22.99 -15.91 4.30
CA ASP A 132 23.60 -16.97 5.14
C ASP A 132 22.62 -17.45 6.24
N LYS A 133 23.00 -18.48 7.00
CA LYS A 133 22.10 -19.11 7.98
C LYS A 133 21.64 -18.15 9.08
N ASP A 134 22.50 -17.28 9.56
CA ASP A 134 22.19 -16.34 10.63
C ASP A 134 21.30 -15.21 10.10
N GLN A 135 21.62 -14.69 8.92
CA GLN A 135 20.79 -13.72 8.20
C GLN A 135 19.40 -14.28 7.86
N GLN A 136 19.31 -15.55 7.45
CA GLN A 136 18.04 -16.21 7.15
C GLN A 136 17.12 -16.25 8.37
N LYS A 137 17.66 -16.61 9.54
CA LYS A 137 16.90 -16.63 10.79
C LYS A 137 16.39 -15.23 11.12
N LYS A 138 17.29 -14.24 11.16
CA LYS A 138 16.93 -12.86 11.46
C LYS A 138 15.91 -12.29 10.47
N PHE A 139 16.01 -12.66 9.19
CA PHE A 139 15.06 -12.21 8.16
C PHE A 139 13.65 -12.74 8.41
N LEU A 140 13.52 -14.02 8.76
CA LEU A 140 12.22 -14.60 9.09
C LEU A 140 11.65 -14.01 10.39
N ASP A 141 12.49 -13.80 11.41
CA ASP A 141 12.08 -13.14 12.66
C ASP A 141 11.54 -11.72 12.39
N LEU A 142 12.17 -10.96 11.49
CA LEU A 142 11.70 -9.63 11.10
C LEU A 142 10.35 -9.68 10.38
N ILE A 143 10.13 -10.68 9.52
CA ILE A 143 8.85 -10.87 8.82
C ILE A 143 7.76 -11.27 9.82
N GLU A 144 8.05 -12.21 10.72
CA GLU A 144 7.14 -12.63 11.79
C GLU A 144 6.72 -11.45 12.66
N ASN A 145 7.69 -10.66 13.14
CA ASN A 145 7.42 -9.45 13.92
C ASN A 145 6.56 -8.43 13.16
N ALA A 146 6.76 -8.31 11.84
CA ALA A 146 5.93 -7.44 11.02
C ALA A 146 4.48 -7.97 10.87
N MET A 147 4.27 -9.28 10.92
CA MET A 147 2.93 -9.88 10.87
C MET A 147 2.20 -9.77 12.21
N THR A 148 2.89 -9.95 13.33
CA THR A 148 2.29 -9.98 14.68
C THR A 148 2.05 -8.61 15.29
N LYS A 149 2.82 -7.58 14.90
CA LYS A 149 2.61 -6.18 15.35
C LYS A 149 1.25 -5.57 14.98
N LYS A 150 0.43 -6.25 14.19
CA LYS A 150 -0.88 -5.77 13.76
C LYS A 150 -2.04 -6.08 14.74
N GLY A 151 -1.72 -6.55 15.95
CA GLY A 151 -2.68 -6.87 17.02
C GLY A 151 -2.84 -5.81 18.13
N GLY A 152 -2.53 -4.54 17.87
CA GLY A 152 -2.67 -3.44 18.84
C GLY A 152 -3.26 -2.18 18.23
#